data_AF-E4MBS3-F1
#
_entry.id   AF-E4MBS3-F1
#
_cell.length_a   1.000
_cell.length_b   1.000
_cell.length_c   1.000
_cell.angle_alpha   90.00
_cell.angle_beta   90.00
_cell.angle_gamma   90.00
#
_symmetry.space_group_name_H-M   'P 1'
#
loop_
_entity.id
_entity.type
_entity.pdbx_description
1 polymer ?
#
loop_
_entity_poly.entity_id
_entity_poly.type
_entity_poly.pdbx_seq_one_letter_code
_entity_poly.pdbx_strand_id
1 'polypeptide(L)'
;MKDICQLIDGEKKNEKGICLDAKYLRGKSSAIIVEKGKFVYTGDNIILVDGENSGEVFTVPQDGYMGSTFKQLWLSSAMWKPYILAFILFYKEDLRNSKRGAAIPHLNKELFYNLPIGIPPYQEQQRIAKRINKLSQLLK
;
A
#
# COMPACT_ATOMS: atom_id res chain seq x y z
N MET A 1 -13.04 -3.30 -5.21
CA MET A 1 -12.17 -2.78 -4.10
C MET A 1 -12.81 -1.65 -3.28
N LYS A 2 -13.66 -0.81 -3.87
CA LYS A 2 -14.23 0.41 -3.26
C LYS A 2 -14.81 0.28 -1.84
N ASP A 3 -15.46 -0.84 -1.53
CA ASP A 3 -16.15 -1.01 -0.24
C ASP A 3 -15.27 -1.62 0.86
N ILE A 4 -14.08 -2.11 0.51
CA ILE A 4 -13.17 -2.81 1.43
C ILE A 4 -11.82 -2.11 1.60
N CYS A 5 -11.51 -1.14 0.74
CA CYS A 5 -10.25 -0.40 0.72
C CYS A 5 -10.49 1.06 0.37
N GLN A 6 -9.77 1.97 1.03
CA GLN A 6 -9.82 3.39 0.70
C GLN A 6 -8.41 3.99 0.69
N LEU A 7 -8.16 4.87 -0.29
CA LEU A 7 -6.94 5.67 -0.38
C LEU A 7 -7.19 7.01 0.32
N ILE A 8 -6.68 7.14 1.54
CA ILE A 8 -6.85 8.33 2.36
C ILE A 8 -5.53 9.10 2.50
N ASP A 9 -5.63 10.34 2.96
CA ASP A 9 -4.48 11.12 3.38
C ASP A 9 -4.21 10.87 4.86
N GLY A 10 -2.93 10.78 5.22
CA GLY A 10 -2.53 10.79 6.63
C GLY A 10 -2.88 12.12 7.31
N GLU A 11 -2.87 12.11 8.63
CA GLU A 11 -3.24 13.26 9.47
C GLU A 11 -2.22 14.39 9.30
N LYS A 12 -2.68 15.64 9.12
CA LYS A 12 -1.73 16.77 9.04
C LYS A 12 -1.20 17.10 10.43
N LYS A 13 0.10 16.95 10.64
CA LYS A 13 0.80 17.37 11.86
C LYS A 13 2.00 18.27 11.53
N ASN A 14 2.37 19.11 12.50
CA ASN A 14 3.43 20.12 12.42
C ASN A 14 4.44 19.95 13.57
N GLU A 15 5.00 18.75 13.68
CA GLU A 15 6.04 18.39 14.64
C GLU A 15 7.23 17.70 13.94
N LYS A 16 8.40 17.66 14.56
CA LYS A 16 9.55 16.95 13.96
C LYS A 16 9.31 15.46 13.95
N GLY A 17 9.48 14.82 12.79
CA GLY A 17 9.30 13.38 12.62
C GLY A 17 10.03 12.85 11.39
N ILE A 18 10.11 11.53 11.28
CA ILE A 18 10.84 10.86 10.21
C ILE A 18 9.98 10.78 8.94
N CYS A 19 10.57 11.09 7.78
CA CYS A 19 9.95 10.91 6.49
C CYS A 19 10.08 9.45 6.03
N LEU A 20 8.93 8.82 5.81
CA LEU A 20 8.78 7.46 5.33
C LEU A 20 8.61 7.48 3.80
N ASP A 21 9.71 7.77 3.10
CA ASP A 21 9.74 7.69 1.63
C ASP A 21 10.09 6.27 1.15
N ALA A 22 9.94 6.05 -0.16
CA ALA A 22 10.13 4.72 -0.75
C ALA A 22 11.60 4.27 -0.77
N LYS A 23 12.57 5.15 -0.53
CA LYS A 23 13.99 4.77 -0.41
C LYS A 23 14.28 4.32 1.02
N TYR A 24 13.79 5.07 2.01
CA TYR A 24 13.90 4.76 3.42
C TYR A 24 13.23 3.42 3.75
N LEU A 25 11.99 3.22 3.31
CA LEU A 25 11.23 1.97 3.54
C LEU A 25 11.85 0.74 2.86
N ARG A 26 12.72 0.95 1.86
CA ARG A 26 13.49 -0.11 1.19
C ARG A 26 14.90 -0.28 1.75
N GLY A 27 15.26 0.46 2.81
CA GLY A 27 16.60 0.44 3.40
C GLY A 27 17.69 1.05 2.52
N LYS A 28 17.33 1.87 1.53
CA LYS A 28 18.27 2.49 0.58
C LYS A 28 18.73 3.90 0.96
N SER A 29 18.14 4.48 2.01
CA SER A 29 18.52 5.80 2.52
C SER A 29 18.33 5.89 4.02
N SER A 30 19.09 6.80 4.65
CA SER A 30 18.90 7.17 6.04
C SER A 30 17.58 7.93 6.26
N ALA A 31 17.11 7.94 7.50
CA ALA A 31 15.94 8.71 7.90
C ALA A 31 16.15 10.21 7.65
N ILE A 32 15.18 10.85 6.99
CA ILE A 32 15.14 12.30 6.81
C ILE A 32 14.14 12.85 7.82
N ILE A 33 14.52 13.87 8.60
CA ILE A 33 13.62 14.54 9.53
C ILE A 33 12.88 15.65 8.79
N VAL A 34 11.56 15.70 8.93
CA VAL A 34 10.69 16.75 8.42
C VAL A 34 9.90 17.38 9.57
N GLU A 35 9.52 18.64 9.41
CA GLU A 35 8.83 19.42 10.46
C GLU A 35 7.30 19.45 10.31
N LYS A 36 6.80 18.99 9.15
CA LYS A 36 5.38 18.89 8.85
C LYS A 36 5.12 17.87 7.74
N GLY A 37 3.92 17.32 7.72
CA GLY A 37 3.52 16.41 6.66
C GLY A 37 2.22 15.68 6.98
N LYS A 38 1.98 14.60 6.22
CA LYS A 38 0.88 13.65 6.47
C LYS A 38 1.41 12.53 7.36
N PHE A 39 1.04 12.56 8.62
CA PHE A 39 1.45 11.62 9.64
C PHE A 39 0.69 10.31 9.52
N VAL A 40 1.41 9.20 9.72
CA VAL A 40 0.88 7.83 9.75
C VAL A 40 1.50 7.09 10.93
N TYR A 41 0.77 6.10 11.45
CA TYR A 41 1.15 5.38 12.64
C TYR A 41 1.72 4.00 12.30
N THR A 42 2.53 3.47 13.21
CA THR A 42 3.07 2.12 13.12
C THR A 42 1.96 1.10 12.88
N GLY A 43 2.15 0.22 11.89
CA GLY A 43 1.17 -0.81 11.51
C GLY A 43 0.14 -0.37 10.46
N ASP A 44 0.03 0.93 10.17
CA ASP A 44 -0.71 1.43 9.01
C ASP A 44 -0.15 0.84 7.71
N ASN A 45 -0.97 0.85 6.66
CA ASN A 45 -0.50 0.51 5.32
C ASN A 45 -0.43 1.78 4.48
N ILE A 46 0.63 1.94 3.72
CA ILE A 46 0.78 3.01 2.73
C ILE A 46 1.05 2.39 1.36
N ILE A 47 0.44 2.95 0.33
CA ILE A 47 0.55 2.47 -1.06
C ILE A 47 1.14 3.55 -1.94
N LEU A 48 2.12 3.17 -2.76
CA LEU A 48 2.74 4.07 -3.70
C LEU A 48 1.72 4.41 -4.80
N VAL A 49 1.37 5.68 -4.90
CA VAL A 49 0.41 6.19 -5.92
C VAL A 49 1.10 6.95 -7.04
N ASP A 50 2.39 7.24 -6.89
CA ASP A 50 3.20 7.95 -7.86
C ASP A 50 4.60 7.32 -7.95
N GLY A 51 5.07 7.07 -9.17
CA GLY A 51 6.37 6.49 -9.47
C GLY A 51 6.30 5.08 -10.04
N GLU A 52 7.45 4.60 -10.54
CA GLU A 52 7.58 3.35 -11.32
C GLU A 52 7.00 2.10 -10.65
N ASN A 53 6.98 2.09 -9.32
CA ASN A 53 6.47 1.00 -8.50
C ASN A 53 5.06 1.27 -7.96
N SER A 54 4.26 2.08 -8.67
CA SER A 54 2.87 2.37 -8.28
C SER A 54 2.09 1.08 -8.02
N GLY A 55 1.30 1.06 -6.95
CA GLY A 55 0.61 -0.14 -6.46
C GLY A 55 1.39 -0.94 -5.41
N GLU A 56 2.67 -0.65 -5.17
CA GLU A 56 3.44 -1.27 -4.10
C GLU A 56 2.95 -0.80 -2.72
N VAL A 57 2.72 -1.74 -1.81
CA VAL A 57 2.21 -1.49 -0.46
C VAL A 57 3.30 -1.77 0.58
N PHE A 58 3.43 -0.89 1.56
CA PHE A 58 4.31 -1.02 2.70
C PHE A 58 3.49 -1.01 4.00
N THR A 59 3.90 -1.82 4.97
CA THR A 59 3.46 -1.65 6.35
C THR A 59 4.37 -0.63 7.02
N VAL A 60 3.79 0.37 7.66
CA VAL A 60 4.52 1.44 8.35
C VAL A 60 5.29 0.85 9.53
N PRO A 61 6.63 0.93 9.55
CA PRO A 61 7.46 0.27 10.57
C PRO A 61 7.55 1.06 11.87
N GLN A 62 7.31 2.38 11.80
CA GLN A 62 7.36 3.31 12.92
C GLN A 62 6.54 4.55 12.59
N ASP A 63 6.11 5.28 13.61
CA ASP A 63 5.40 6.54 13.46
C ASP A 63 6.24 7.56 12.69
N GLY A 64 5.59 8.29 11.79
CA GLY A 64 6.28 9.27 10.95
C GLY A 64 5.41 9.88 9.86
N TYR A 65 6.06 10.63 8.99
CA TYR A 65 5.43 11.34 7.89
C TYR A 65 5.53 10.54 6.60
N MET A 66 4.39 10.23 6.02
CA MET A 66 4.29 9.57 4.74
C MET A 66 4.89 10.46 3.63
N GLY A 67 5.77 9.87 2.80
CA GLY A 67 6.34 10.55 1.63
C GLY A 67 5.26 11.01 0.64
N SER A 68 5.55 12.04 -0.16
CA SER A 68 4.58 12.68 -1.05
C SER A 68 3.98 11.76 -2.12
N THR A 69 4.70 10.71 -2.50
CA THR A 69 4.30 9.71 -3.51
C THR A 69 3.35 8.63 -2.96
N PHE A 70 3.00 8.69 -1.67
CA PHE A 70 2.17 7.69 -1.01
C PHE A 70 0.77 8.21 -0.68
N LYS A 71 -0.15 7.26 -0.51
CA LYS A 71 -1.43 7.42 0.19
C LYS A 71 -1.53 6.37 1.28
N GLN A 72 -2.26 6.68 2.35
CA GLN A 72 -2.60 5.66 3.34
C GLN A 72 -3.68 4.74 2.75
N LEU A 73 -3.43 3.45 2.84
CA LEU A 73 -4.33 2.40 2.40
C LEU A 73 -5.11 1.91 3.63
N TRP A 74 -6.31 2.46 3.79
CA TRP A 74 -7.25 1.96 4.78
C TRP A 74 -7.85 0.64 4.30
N LEU A 75 -7.95 -0.32 5.21
CA LEU A 75 -8.49 -1.66 4.96
C LEU A 75 -9.65 -1.91 5.91
N SER A 76 -10.76 -2.42 5.38
CA SER A 76 -11.91 -2.80 6.20
C SER A 76 -11.55 -3.92 7.18
N SER A 77 -11.96 -3.77 8.45
CA SER A 77 -11.77 -4.77 9.50
C SER A 77 -12.60 -6.04 9.26
N ALA A 78 -13.62 -5.98 8.41
CA ALA A 78 -14.42 -7.14 8.00
C ALA A 78 -13.64 -8.12 7.11
N MET A 79 -12.48 -7.71 6.60
CA MET A 79 -11.65 -8.49 5.68
C MET A 79 -10.35 -8.90 6.34
N TRP A 80 -9.81 -10.05 5.93
CA TRP A 80 -8.49 -10.48 6.37
C TRP A 80 -7.41 -9.65 5.65
N LYS A 81 -6.67 -8.81 6.39
CA LYS A 81 -5.63 -7.92 5.83
C LYS A 81 -4.67 -8.63 4.86
N PRO A 82 -4.04 -9.77 5.21
CA PRO A 82 -3.16 -10.49 4.29
C PRO A 82 -3.82 -10.96 2.98
N TYR A 83 -5.12 -11.23 3.01
CA TYR A 83 -5.87 -11.59 1.80
C TYR A 83 -5.98 -10.40 0.85
N ILE A 84 -6.37 -9.23 1.36
CA ILE A 84 -6.42 -8.00 0.55
C ILE A 84 -5.04 -7.68 -0.03
N LEU A 85 -3.99 -7.71 0.80
CA LEU A 85 -2.64 -7.39 0.36
C LEU A 85 -2.15 -8.33 -0.74
N ALA A 86 -2.47 -9.63 -0.65
CA ALA A 86 -2.16 -10.60 -1.69
C ALA A 86 -2.89 -10.28 -3.01
N PHE A 87 -4.15 -9.84 -2.95
CA PHE A 87 -4.91 -9.41 -4.14
C PHE A 87 -4.36 -8.13 -4.75
N ILE A 88 -3.98 -7.13 -3.96
CA ILE A 88 -3.33 -5.92 -4.48
C ILE A 88 -2.01 -6.28 -5.16
N LEU A 89 -1.22 -7.18 -4.55
CA LEU A 89 0.01 -7.68 -5.14
C LEU A 89 -0.23 -8.42 -6.46
N PHE A 90 -1.29 -9.23 -6.54
CA PHE A 90 -1.69 -9.92 -7.77
C PHE A 90 -1.95 -8.93 -8.92
N TYR A 91 -2.65 -7.82 -8.65
CA TYR A 91 -2.94 -6.78 -9.64
C TYR A 91 -1.81 -5.75 -9.84
N LYS A 92 -0.64 -5.94 -9.22
CA LYS A 92 0.45 -4.94 -9.26
C LYS A 92 0.85 -4.58 -10.69
N GLU A 93 0.92 -5.56 -11.59
CA GLU A 93 1.26 -5.31 -12.99
C GLU A 93 0.17 -4.52 -13.71
N ASP A 94 -1.10 -4.83 -13.50
CA ASP A 94 -2.22 -4.09 -14.11
C ASP A 94 -2.24 -2.63 -13.61
N LEU A 95 -2.00 -2.43 -12.32
CA LEU A 95 -1.89 -1.10 -11.72
C LEU A 95 -0.71 -0.32 -12.31
N ARG A 96 0.44 -0.97 -12.50
CA ARG A 96 1.65 -0.38 -13.11
C ARG A 96 1.47 -0.07 -14.59
N ASN A 97 0.77 -0.93 -15.32
CA ASN A 97 0.60 -0.86 -16.78
C ASN A 97 -0.62 -0.01 -17.20
N SER A 98 -1.40 0.51 -16.26
CA SER A 98 -2.52 1.43 -16.51
C SER A 98 -2.16 2.81 -17.09
N LYS A 99 -0.89 3.00 -17.51
CA LYS A 99 -0.38 4.23 -18.10
C LYS A 99 -1.03 4.53 -19.46
N ARG A 100 -1.22 5.82 -19.74
CA ARG A 100 -1.35 6.32 -21.12
C ARG A 100 -0.02 6.98 -21.52
N GLY A 101 0.76 6.33 -22.38
CA GLY A 101 1.99 6.89 -22.97
C GLY A 101 3.25 6.87 -22.09
N ALA A 102 4.23 7.72 -22.40
CA ALA A 102 5.54 7.81 -21.75
C ALA A 102 5.55 8.56 -20.40
N ALA A 103 4.37 8.87 -19.84
CA ALA A 103 4.24 9.57 -18.58
C ALA A 103 4.66 8.69 -17.39
N ILE A 104 5.10 9.34 -16.30
CA ILE A 104 5.40 8.69 -15.03
C ILE A 104 4.15 7.91 -14.58
N PRO A 105 4.28 6.63 -14.19
CA PRO A 105 3.16 5.87 -13.65
C PRO A 105 2.57 6.56 -12.44
N HIS A 106 1.31 6.93 -12.55
CA HIS A 106 0.45 7.27 -11.44
C HIS A 106 -0.57 6.15 -11.27
N LEU A 107 -0.85 5.77 -10.03
CA LEU A 107 -1.88 4.79 -9.74
C LEU A 107 -3.24 5.31 -10.23
N ASN A 108 -3.81 4.64 -11.23
CA ASN A 108 -5.16 4.93 -11.68
C ASN A 108 -6.15 4.53 -10.58
N LYS A 109 -6.69 5.52 -9.87
CA LYS A 109 -7.62 5.31 -8.74
C LYS A 109 -8.92 4.65 -9.19
N GLU A 110 -9.43 5.02 -10.36
CA GLU A 110 -10.65 4.44 -10.90
C GLU A 110 -10.47 2.95 -11.18
N LEU A 111 -9.36 2.59 -11.86
CA LEU A 111 -8.98 1.20 -12.04
C LEU A 111 -8.85 0.49 -10.70
N PHE A 112 -8.09 1.05 -9.75
CA PHE A 112 -7.87 0.45 -8.43
C PHE A 112 -9.18 0.11 -7.72
N TYR A 113 -10.15 1.04 -7.71
CA TYR A 113 -11.43 0.81 -7.04
C TYR A 113 -12.33 -0.21 -7.76
N ASN A 114 -12.19 -0.29 -9.09
CA ASN A 114 -12.92 -1.21 -9.97
C ASN A 114 -12.26 -2.59 -10.11
N LEU A 115 -11.08 -2.83 -9.53
CA LEU A 115 -10.45 -4.14 -9.54
C LEU A 115 -11.39 -5.19 -8.92
N PRO A 116 -11.64 -6.31 -9.63
CA PRO A 116 -12.49 -7.37 -9.13
C PRO A 116 -11.78 -8.10 -7.98
N ILE A 117 -12.53 -8.41 -6.92
CA ILE A 117 -12.02 -9.18 -5.80
C ILE A 117 -13.15 -10.06 -5.26
N GLY A 118 -12.87 -11.34 -5.08
CA GLY A 118 -13.79 -12.25 -4.40
C GLY A 118 -13.85 -11.92 -2.92
N ILE A 119 -15.03 -12.00 -2.31
CA ILE A 119 -15.20 -11.80 -0.86
C ILE A 119 -15.73 -13.11 -0.27
N PRO A 120 -14.89 -14.16 -0.17
CA PRO A 120 -15.31 -15.40 0.46
C PRO A 120 -15.42 -15.21 1.98
N PRO A 121 -16.00 -16.18 2.72
CA PRO A 121 -16.06 -16.13 4.18
C PRO A 121 -14.67 -15.89 4.80
N TYR A 122 -14.64 -15.23 5.96
CA TYR A 122 -13.39 -14.79 6.60
C TYR A 122 -12.37 -15.93 6.80
N GLN A 123 -12.81 -17.11 7.24
CA GLN A 123 -11.95 -18.29 7.39
C GLN A 123 -11.33 -18.74 6.06
N GLU A 124 -12.08 -18.61 4.96
CA GLU A 124 -11.61 -18.95 3.63
C GLU A 124 -10.57 -17.93 3.13
N GLN A 125 -10.77 -16.64 3.42
CA GLN A 125 -9.74 -15.61 3.17
C GLN A 125 -8.43 -15.94 3.89
N GLN A 126 -8.50 -16.38 5.15
CA GLN A 126 -7.32 -16.80 5.92
C GLN A 126 -6.65 -18.03 5.30
N ARG A 127 -7.43 -19.05 4.91
CA ARG A 127 -6.92 -20.26 4.26
C ARG A 127 -6.18 -19.94 2.96
N ILE A 128 -6.76 -19.10 2.11
CA ILE A 128 -6.18 -18.65 0.84
C ILE A 128 -4.88 -17.88 1.11
N ALA A 129 -4.90 -16.87 1.98
CA ALA A 129 -3.72 -16.06 2.28
C ALA A 129 -2.57 -16.90 2.84
N LYS A 130 -2.87 -17.86 3.73
CA LYS A 130 -1.87 -18.80 4.27
C LYS A 130 -1.27 -19.68 3.17
N ARG A 131 -2.08 -20.15 2.22
CA ARG A 131 -1.60 -20.95 1.10
C ARG A 131 -0.70 -20.14 0.17
N ILE A 132 -1.07 -18.91 -0.17
CA ILE A 132 -0.25 -17.99 -0.97
C ILE A 132 1.11 -17.78 -0.30
N ASN A 133 1.12 -17.40 0.99
CA ASN A 133 2.37 -17.17 1.73
C ASN A 133 3.27 -18.42 1.74
N LYS A 134 2.70 -19.61 1.98
CA LYS A 134 3.45 -20.87 1.94
C LYS A 134 4.09 -21.10 0.56
N LEU A 135 3.37 -20.84 -0.53
CA LEU A 135 3.89 -20.99 -1.89
C LEU A 135 4.99 -19.96 -2.20
N SER A 136 4.79 -18.69 -1.82
CA SER A 136 5.78 -17.63 -2.03
C SER A 136 7.12 -17.92 -1.32
N GLN A 137 7.11 -18.61 -0.18
CA GLN A 137 8.32 -19.01 0.52
C GLN A 137 9.10 -20.12 -0.18
N LEU A 138 8.45 -20.94 -1.01
CA LEU A 138 9.09 -22.02 -1.77
C LEU A 138 9.74 -21.54 -3.06
N LEU A 139 9.34 -20.37 -3.56
CA LEU A 139 9.85 -19.75 -4.79
C LEU A 139 11.00 -18.76 -4.53
N LYS A 140 11.63 -18.85 -3.35
CA LYS A 140 12.79 -18.02 -2.98
C LYS A 140 14.08 -18.57 -3.56
#